data_AF-A0A377Q964-F1
#
_entry.id   AF-A0A377Q964-F1
#
_cell.length_a   1.000
_cell.length_b   1.000
_cell.length_c   1.000
_cell.angle_alpha   90.00
_cell.angle_beta   90.00
_cell.angle_gamma   90.00
#
_symmetry.space_group_name_H-M   'P 1'
#
loop_
_entity.id
_entity.type
_entity.pdbx_description
1 polymer ?
#
loop_
_entity_poly.entity_id
_entity_poly.type
_entity_poly.pdbx_seq_one_letter_code
_entity_poly.pdbx_strand_id
1 'polypeptide(L)'
;MENLAHPAATSNVAWLAYWARRGLPVLQSSREQLLLALRRADRVSPSDLADIVLKDPLLTAQALRYINQRQKSSLAADITTINGIVMLMGVAPFIEHFTRLPVLEDVLQGHPRTIARIHKCIADTRFTAKMAREFAGERYDAHLDEIFISALLSRMPEMLELLAHDSDPSAPHGKDHAHALLAAWSLPQSLSALLSQETENMLPRQSLQYATLQLAHLLDRGWWQPGVAEALNAMAEILNTSVDDVWQRTNRLMLQYARNEPQKQGWPAARWLPMLPGEWPQPVAAPSPVPATQVAPAPAPVLITKDILAERMQALHLAGTQGAPANQIMTLAVRALAEGLGMRRILFALLVAGENAVKARFAHGIEPSDPARQLHIKLDEPHLLTRLMLKQQSIWLNSGNAESLEPMLPAGFRDQVGKEEFCAMSIFVGDKAVGIIYADRQGGDHLADTHYQHFKQIGLLTSRALSHHPAQHR
;
A
#
# COMPACT_ATOMS: atom_id res chain seq x y z
N MET A 1 7.48 -44.74 -9.31
CA MET A 1 6.68 -43.92 -10.24
C MET A 1 5.23 -44.07 -9.79
N GLU A 2 4.43 -43.01 -9.95
CA GLU A 2 3.03 -42.90 -9.49
C GLU A 2 2.84 -42.48 -8.03
N ASN A 3 3.03 -41.17 -7.82
CA ASN A 3 1.98 -40.34 -7.22
C ASN A 3 2.22 -38.89 -7.65
N LEU A 4 1.88 -38.62 -8.92
CA LEU A 4 1.87 -37.30 -9.53
C LEU A 4 0.42 -36.98 -9.89
N ALA A 5 -0.33 -36.47 -8.91
CA ALA A 5 -1.61 -35.84 -9.17
C ALA A 5 -1.93 -34.87 -8.03
N HIS A 6 -1.42 -33.64 -8.14
CA HIS A 6 -2.13 -32.38 -7.90
C HIS A 6 -1.25 -31.24 -8.50
N PRO A 7 -1.81 -30.29 -9.27
CA PRO A 7 -1.03 -29.29 -9.99
C PRO A 7 -0.77 -28.09 -9.06
N ALA A 8 0.35 -28.07 -8.34
CA ALA A 8 0.77 -26.93 -7.54
C ALA A 8 2.30 -26.79 -7.59
N ALA A 9 2.78 -25.60 -8.00
CA ALA A 9 4.17 -25.15 -8.13
C ALA A 9 5.30 -26.22 -8.06
N THR A 10 5.94 -26.51 -9.18
CA THR A 10 7.13 -27.38 -9.23
C THR A 10 8.24 -26.82 -8.35
N SER A 11 8.46 -27.44 -7.18
CA SER A 11 9.58 -27.15 -6.28
C SER A 11 10.92 -27.29 -7.01
N ASN A 12 11.85 -26.35 -6.77
CA ASN A 12 13.20 -26.38 -7.31
C ASN A 12 14.10 -27.26 -6.43
N VAL A 13 13.99 -28.58 -6.62
CA VAL A 13 14.70 -29.58 -5.82
C VAL A 13 16.21 -29.38 -5.81
N ALA A 14 16.81 -28.98 -6.94
CA ALA A 14 18.25 -28.72 -7.03
C ALA A 14 18.67 -27.54 -6.15
N TRP A 15 17.87 -26.46 -6.16
CA TRP A 15 18.07 -25.30 -5.29
C TRP A 15 17.94 -25.64 -3.80
N LEU A 16 16.91 -26.41 -3.43
CA LEU A 16 16.72 -26.86 -2.06
C LEU A 16 17.88 -27.73 -1.58
N ALA A 17 18.33 -28.68 -2.40
CA ALA A 17 19.47 -29.55 -2.09
C ALA A 17 20.77 -28.75 -1.91
N TYR A 18 20.99 -27.73 -2.75
CA TYR A 18 22.15 -26.84 -2.67
C TYR A 18 22.22 -26.10 -1.32
N TRP A 19 21.10 -25.57 -0.84
CA TRP A 19 21.05 -24.83 0.44
C TRP A 19 20.80 -25.71 1.68
N ALA A 20 20.41 -26.97 1.52
CA ALA A 20 20.06 -27.85 2.64
C ALA A 20 21.16 -27.94 3.71
N ARG A 21 22.43 -28.07 3.27
CA ARG A 21 23.59 -28.30 4.15
C ARG A 21 24.63 -27.18 4.13
N ARG A 22 24.48 -26.18 3.27
CA ARG A 22 25.45 -25.08 3.17
C ARG A 22 25.26 -24.10 4.32
N GLY A 23 26.34 -23.73 5.00
CA GLY A 23 26.32 -22.71 6.06
C GLY A 23 25.88 -21.35 5.51
N LEU A 24 25.05 -20.64 6.26
CA LEU A 24 24.66 -19.27 5.92
C LEU A 24 25.65 -18.29 6.55
N PRO A 25 26.06 -17.23 5.82
CA PRO A 25 26.83 -16.15 6.42
C PRO A 25 25.96 -15.34 7.39
N VAL A 26 26.59 -14.65 8.33
CA VAL A 26 25.92 -13.75 9.28
C VAL A 26 26.27 -12.30 8.97
N LEU A 27 25.45 -11.34 9.41
CA LEU A 27 25.82 -9.93 9.25
C LEU A 27 27.02 -9.58 10.13
N GLN A 28 27.90 -8.73 9.61
CA GLN A 28 29.02 -8.17 10.38
C GLN A 28 28.53 -7.53 11.69
N SER A 29 27.45 -6.75 11.62
CA SER A 29 26.86 -6.09 12.80
C SER A 29 26.34 -7.07 13.86
N SER A 30 25.90 -8.26 13.46
CA SER A 30 25.48 -9.33 14.38
C SER A 30 26.69 -9.96 15.05
N ARG A 31 27.73 -10.28 14.27
CA ARG A 31 29.01 -10.81 14.79
C ARG A 31 29.60 -9.87 15.83
N GLU A 32 29.64 -8.57 15.54
CA GLU A 32 30.15 -7.54 16.46
C GLU A 32 29.33 -7.46 17.75
N GLN A 33 27.99 -7.43 17.66
CA GLN A 33 27.12 -7.41 18.84
C GLN A 33 27.26 -8.67 19.70
N LEU A 34 27.39 -9.86 19.07
CA LEU A 34 27.64 -11.11 19.78
C LEU A 34 29.01 -11.10 20.48
N LEU A 35 30.08 -10.66 19.81
CA LEU A 35 31.41 -10.55 20.43
C LEU A 35 31.42 -9.55 21.60
N LEU A 36 30.68 -8.44 21.49
CA LEU A 36 30.48 -7.51 22.60
C LEU A 36 29.71 -8.16 23.76
N ALA A 37 28.69 -8.97 23.47
CA ALA A 37 27.97 -9.74 24.48
C ALA A 37 28.89 -10.78 25.17
N LEU A 38 29.79 -11.43 24.44
CA LEU A 38 30.73 -12.41 24.99
C LEU A 38 31.63 -11.82 26.08
N ARG A 39 32.08 -10.57 25.90
CA ARG A 39 32.92 -9.86 26.91
C ARG A 39 32.23 -9.68 28.26
N ARG A 40 30.91 -9.80 28.31
CA ARG A 40 30.07 -9.67 29.51
C ARG A 40 29.11 -10.86 29.65
N ALA A 41 29.53 -12.05 29.21
CA ALA A 41 28.68 -13.24 29.13
C ALA A 41 27.94 -13.55 30.45
N ASP A 42 28.60 -13.34 31.60
CA ASP A 42 28.03 -13.56 32.94
C ASP A 42 26.84 -12.65 33.27
N ARG A 43 26.65 -11.55 32.52
CA ARG A 43 25.58 -10.56 32.73
C ARG A 43 24.58 -10.52 31.58
N VAL A 44 24.80 -11.29 30.52
CA VAL A 44 23.95 -11.31 29.33
C VAL A 44 22.86 -12.34 29.52
N SER A 45 21.61 -11.90 29.45
CA SER A 45 20.48 -12.81 29.50
C SER A 45 20.26 -13.50 28.14
N PRO A 46 19.63 -14.69 28.11
CA PRO A 46 19.19 -15.30 26.88
C PRO A 46 18.29 -14.41 25.99
N SER A 47 17.47 -13.55 26.60
CA SER A 47 16.66 -12.55 25.89
C SER A 47 17.50 -11.49 25.19
N ASP A 48 18.58 -11.01 25.81
CA ASP A 48 19.47 -10.02 25.17
C ASP A 48 20.12 -10.59 23.91
N LEU A 49 20.47 -11.89 23.91
CA LEU A 49 20.97 -12.56 22.71
C LEU A 49 19.87 -12.77 21.67
N ALA A 50 18.65 -13.11 22.08
CA ALA A 50 17.53 -13.24 21.17
C ALA A 50 17.27 -11.91 20.41
N ASP A 51 17.38 -10.76 21.08
CA ASP A 51 17.22 -9.44 20.47
C ASP A 51 18.29 -9.10 19.43
N ILE A 52 19.50 -9.64 19.57
CA ILE A 52 20.57 -9.51 18.56
C ILE A 52 20.26 -10.42 17.38
N VAL A 53 19.94 -11.69 17.65
CA VAL A 53 19.72 -12.72 16.62
C VAL A 53 18.51 -12.41 15.76
N LEU A 54 17.40 -11.98 16.36
CA LEU A 54 16.14 -11.67 15.65
C LEU A 54 16.22 -10.44 14.74
N LYS A 55 17.33 -9.69 14.77
CA LYS A 55 17.65 -8.66 13.78
C LYS A 55 18.32 -9.25 12.54
N ASP A 56 18.81 -10.48 12.57
CA ASP A 56 19.54 -11.10 11.48
C ASP A 56 18.80 -12.36 11.01
N PRO A 57 18.08 -12.30 9.88
CA PRO A 57 17.35 -13.45 9.35
C PRO A 57 18.27 -14.64 9.03
N LEU A 58 19.50 -14.38 8.56
CA LEU A 58 20.44 -15.44 8.19
C LEU A 58 20.93 -16.16 9.46
N LEU A 59 21.32 -15.39 10.48
CA LEU A 59 21.69 -15.94 11.79
C LEU A 59 20.51 -16.65 12.47
N THR A 60 19.29 -16.09 12.40
CA THR A 60 18.07 -16.70 12.95
C THR A 60 17.80 -18.06 12.32
N ALA A 61 17.83 -18.15 10.99
CA ALA A 61 17.66 -19.40 10.27
C ALA A 61 18.76 -20.41 10.60
N GLN A 62 20.02 -19.95 10.66
CA GLN A 62 21.16 -20.80 11.01
C GLN A 62 21.04 -21.36 12.43
N ALA A 63 20.61 -20.56 13.40
CA ALA A 63 20.41 -20.99 14.78
C ALA A 63 19.30 -22.03 14.91
N LEU A 64 18.14 -21.77 14.31
CA LEU A 64 17.02 -22.71 14.29
C LEU A 64 17.37 -24.01 13.57
N ARG A 65 18.13 -23.93 12.47
CA ARG A 65 18.59 -25.11 11.73
C ARG A 65 19.56 -25.94 12.57
N TYR A 66 20.56 -25.30 13.16
CA TYR A 66 21.56 -25.96 14.00
C TYR A 66 20.90 -26.73 15.15
N ILE A 67 19.98 -26.08 15.89
CA ILE A 67 19.39 -26.70 17.07
C ILE A 67 18.40 -27.82 16.71
N ASN A 68 17.69 -27.71 15.58
CA ASN A 68 16.68 -28.69 15.20
C ASN A 68 17.24 -29.91 14.47
N GLN A 69 18.48 -29.84 14.01
CA GLN A 69 19.22 -30.98 13.43
C GLN A 69 20.03 -31.79 14.44
N ARG A 70 19.98 -31.44 15.74
CA ARG A 70 20.62 -32.23 16.81
C ARG A 70 19.98 -33.62 16.91
N GLN A 71 20.72 -34.58 17.49
CA GLN A 71 20.12 -35.87 17.88
C GLN A 71 19.05 -35.62 18.97
N LYS A 72 17.81 -35.97 18.67
CA LYS A 72 16.64 -35.80 19.54
C LYS A 72 16.15 -37.17 20.01
N SER A 73 15.68 -37.27 21.26
CA SER A 73 14.85 -38.39 21.67
C SER A 73 13.45 -38.24 21.07
N SER A 74 12.69 -39.35 20.96
CA SER A 74 11.34 -39.34 20.35
C SER A 74 10.34 -38.42 21.05
N LEU A 75 10.62 -38.01 22.29
CA LEU A 75 9.76 -37.12 23.11
C LEU A 75 10.22 -35.66 23.10
N ALA A 76 11.35 -35.34 22.48
CA ALA A 76 11.88 -33.97 22.48
C ALA A 76 11.12 -33.11 21.47
N ALA A 77 10.42 -32.09 21.97
CA ALA A 77 9.74 -31.11 21.13
C ALA A 77 10.73 -30.28 20.29
N ASP A 78 10.25 -29.84 19.13
CA ASP A 78 10.93 -28.91 18.26
C ASP A 78 11.09 -27.53 18.93
N ILE A 79 12.22 -26.86 18.66
CA ILE A 79 12.49 -25.53 19.23
C ILE A 79 12.16 -24.49 18.17
N THR A 80 11.21 -23.62 18.51
CA THR A 80 10.72 -22.54 17.64
C THR A 80 11.16 -21.15 18.09
N THR A 81 11.78 -21.01 19.27
CA THR A 81 12.17 -19.71 19.84
C THR A 81 13.69 -19.59 19.99
N ILE A 82 14.27 -18.43 19.67
CA ILE A 82 15.72 -18.20 19.84
C ILE A 82 16.13 -18.25 21.30
N ASN A 83 15.28 -17.72 22.19
CA ASN A 83 15.51 -17.81 23.64
C ASN A 83 15.68 -19.27 24.08
N GLY A 84 14.83 -20.19 23.59
CA GLY A 84 14.95 -21.62 23.86
C GLY A 84 16.25 -22.24 23.33
N ILE A 85 16.76 -21.76 22.19
CA ILE A 85 18.08 -22.19 21.65
C ILE A 85 19.19 -21.78 22.61
N VAL A 86 19.19 -20.51 23.03
CA VAL A 86 20.22 -19.98 23.92
C VAL A 86 20.16 -20.66 25.29
N MET A 87 18.97 -20.95 25.81
CA MET A 87 18.81 -21.71 27.06
C MET A 87 19.35 -23.14 26.95
N LEU A 88 19.17 -23.81 25.81
CA LEU A 88 19.65 -25.18 25.61
C LEU A 88 21.17 -25.25 25.38
N MET A 89 21.73 -24.28 24.65
CA MET A 89 23.17 -24.23 24.35
C MET A 89 23.99 -23.58 25.47
N GLY A 90 23.40 -22.66 26.23
CA GLY A 90 24.10 -21.71 27.08
C GLY A 90 24.58 -20.47 26.30
N VAL A 91 24.69 -19.34 27.01
CA VAL A 91 25.04 -18.02 26.44
C VAL A 91 26.42 -18.04 25.76
N ALA A 92 27.48 -18.45 26.47
CA ALA A 92 28.83 -18.44 25.90
C ALA A 92 29.01 -19.45 24.74
N PRO A 93 28.59 -20.73 24.85
CA PRO A 93 28.68 -21.68 23.74
C PRO A 93 27.88 -21.24 22.51
N PHE A 94 26.71 -20.63 22.71
CA PHE A 94 25.94 -20.04 21.60
C PHE A 94 26.76 -18.99 20.86
N ILE A 95 27.29 -18.00 21.58
CA ILE A 95 28.06 -16.92 20.97
C ILE A 95 29.28 -17.48 20.24
N GLU A 96 30.08 -18.30 20.92
CA GLU A 96 31.32 -18.86 20.36
C GLU A 96 31.06 -19.68 19.08
N HIS A 97 29.93 -20.38 19.01
CA HIS A 97 29.55 -21.15 17.83
C HIS A 97 29.21 -20.21 16.65
N PHE A 98 28.26 -19.28 16.85
CA PHE A 98 27.74 -18.46 15.75
C PHE A 98 28.69 -17.33 15.32
N THR A 99 29.67 -16.92 16.14
CA THR A 99 30.69 -15.95 15.73
C THR A 99 31.74 -16.52 14.77
N ARG A 100 31.84 -17.86 14.64
CA ARG A 100 32.78 -18.54 13.71
C ARG A 100 32.24 -18.62 12.28
N LEU A 101 30.98 -18.26 12.07
CA LEU A 101 30.36 -18.29 10.75
C LEU A 101 30.96 -17.22 9.84
N PRO A 102 30.98 -17.46 8.51
CA PRO A 102 31.43 -16.45 7.56
C PRO A 102 30.55 -15.20 7.67
N VAL A 103 31.14 -14.03 7.42
CA VAL A 103 30.38 -12.78 7.42
C VAL A 103 29.97 -12.39 6.00
N LEU A 104 28.73 -11.94 5.87
CA LEU A 104 28.10 -11.64 4.58
C LEU A 104 28.90 -10.59 3.80
N GLU A 105 29.29 -9.52 4.47
CA GLU A 105 30.05 -8.42 3.87
C GLU A 105 31.45 -8.86 3.41
N ASP A 106 32.07 -9.82 4.12
CA ASP A 106 33.36 -10.40 3.75
C ASP A 106 33.20 -11.33 2.53
N VAL A 107 32.13 -12.14 2.49
CA VAL A 107 31.82 -13.04 1.36
C VAL A 107 31.50 -12.27 0.08
N LEU A 108 30.84 -11.11 0.20
CA LEU A 108 30.39 -10.28 -0.93
C LEU A 108 31.22 -9.01 -1.11
N GLN A 109 32.46 -8.97 -0.63
CA GLN A 109 33.30 -7.76 -0.62
C GLN A 109 33.42 -7.09 -2.02
N GLY A 110 33.42 -7.88 -3.10
CA GLY A 110 33.45 -7.39 -4.49
C GLY A 110 32.10 -6.93 -5.06
N HIS A 111 30.99 -7.15 -4.34
CA HIS A 111 29.61 -6.99 -4.84
C HIS A 111 28.78 -6.06 -3.94
N PRO A 112 29.14 -4.75 -3.81
CA PRO A 112 28.49 -3.83 -2.88
C PRO A 112 27.00 -3.59 -3.20
N ARG A 113 26.60 -3.70 -4.47
CA ARG A 113 25.19 -3.61 -4.87
C ARG A 113 24.38 -4.78 -4.31
N THR A 114 24.95 -5.97 -4.28
CA THR A 114 24.30 -7.18 -3.75
C THR A 114 24.18 -7.12 -2.24
N ILE A 115 25.22 -6.63 -1.55
CA ILE A 115 25.15 -6.32 -0.11
C ILE A 115 23.98 -5.36 0.18
N ALA A 116 23.88 -4.24 -0.55
CA ALA A 116 22.82 -3.26 -0.35
C ALA A 116 21.41 -3.85 -0.58
N ARG A 117 21.25 -4.73 -1.59
CA ARG A 117 19.98 -5.42 -1.86
C ARG A 117 19.60 -6.39 -0.73
N ILE A 118 20.56 -7.18 -0.23
CA ILE A 118 20.33 -8.09 0.89
C ILE A 118 20.00 -7.30 2.16
N HIS A 119 20.74 -6.24 2.46
CA HIS A 119 20.44 -5.35 3.59
C HIS A 119 19.04 -4.71 3.50
N LYS A 120 18.59 -4.30 2.30
CA LYS A 120 17.21 -3.85 2.08
C LYS A 120 16.19 -4.98 2.35
N CYS A 121 16.45 -6.19 1.87
CA CYS A 121 15.57 -7.34 2.14
C CYS A 121 15.45 -7.61 3.65
N ILE A 122 16.56 -7.54 4.39
CA ILE A 122 16.58 -7.72 5.84
C ILE A 122 15.79 -6.61 6.54
N ALA A 123 15.95 -5.35 6.13
CA ALA A 123 15.17 -4.25 6.68
C ALA A 123 13.66 -4.41 6.40
N ASP A 124 13.28 -4.93 5.24
CA ASP A 124 11.88 -5.20 4.92
C ASP A 124 11.31 -6.34 5.77
N THR A 125 12.02 -7.46 5.91
CA THR A 125 11.51 -8.59 6.72
C THR A 125 11.44 -8.28 8.21
N ARG A 126 12.33 -7.42 8.74
CA ARG A 126 12.22 -6.90 10.11
C ARG A 126 10.95 -6.07 10.31
N PHE A 127 10.60 -5.21 9.35
CA PHE A 127 9.34 -4.46 9.38
C PHE A 127 8.14 -5.40 9.33
N THR A 128 8.16 -6.35 8.40
CA THR A 128 7.10 -7.38 8.27
C THR A 128 6.94 -8.19 9.55
N ALA A 129 8.03 -8.62 10.19
CA ALA A 129 7.98 -9.39 11.43
C ALA A 129 7.41 -8.60 12.61
N LYS A 130 7.76 -7.31 12.73
CA LYS A 130 7.16 -6.41 13.73
C LYS A 130 5.65 -6.23 13.49
N MET A 131 5.23 -6.07 12.24
CA MET A 131 3.82 -5.96 11.88
C MET A 131 3.04 -7.25 12.17
N ALA A 132 3.58 -8.40 11.78
CA ALA A 132 2.98 -9.70 12.06
C ALA A 132 2.77 -9.93 13.56
N ARG A 133 3.78 -9.61 14.39
CA ARG A 133 3.67 -9.72 15.84
C ARG A 133 2.62 -8.78 16.44
N GLU A 134 2.49 -7.56 15.94
CA GLU A 134 1.48 -6.60 16.42
C GLU A 134 0.05 -7.14 16.22
N PHE A 135 -0.28 -7.59 15.01
CA PHE A 135 -1.63 -8.07 14.70
C PHE A 135 -1.92 -9.45 15.28
N ALA A 136 -0.91 -10.33 15.39
CA ALA A 136 -1.08 -11.58 16.13
C ALA A 136 -1.30 -11.33 17.64
N GLY A 137 -0.66 -10.30 18.20
CA GLY A 137 -0.89 -9.88 19.58
C GLY A 137 -2.33 -9.41 19.81
N GLU A 138 -2.91 -8.69 18.84
CA GLU A 138 -4.33 -8.28 18.87
C GLU A 138 -5.29 -9.47 18.85
N ARG A 139 -4.93 -10.54 18.12
CA ARG A 139 -5.67 -11.80 18.10
C ARG A 139 -5.41 -12.67 19.35
N TYR A 140 -4.53 -12.25 20.26
CA TYR A 140 -4.08 -13.04 21.41
C TYR A 140 -3.46 -14.39 20.99
N ASP A 141 -2.67 -14.40 19.91
CA ASP A 141 -1.96 -15.62 19.47
C ASP A 141 -0.96 -16.08 20.55
N ALA A 142 -1.03 -17.36 20.91
CA ALA A 142 -0.21 -17.95 21.98
C ALA A 142 1.28 -18.10 21.60
N HIS A 143 1.62 -18.02 20.30
CA HIS A 143 2.93 -18.35 19.76
C HIS A 143 3.48 -17.21 18.88
N LEU A 144 3.57 -16.01 19.45
CA LEU A 144 4.07 -14.80 18.77
C LEU A 144 5.49 -14.94 18.19
N ASP A 145 6.33 -15.80 18.77
CA ASP A 145 7.67 -16.06 18.24
C ASP A 145 7.64 -16.80 16.91
N GLU A 146 6.70 -17.74 16.72
CA GLU A 146 6.53 -18.45 15.45
C GLU A 146 6.05 -17.50 14.34
N ILE A 147 5.12 -16.61 14.68
CA ILE A 147 4.61 -15.56 13.81
C ILE A 147 5.74 -14.63 13.38
N PHE A 148 6.52 -14.14 14.36
CA PHE A 148 7.62 -13.22 14.10
C PHE A 148 8.73 -13.87 13.27
N ILE A 149 9.18 -15.07 13.64
CA ILE A 149 10.26 -15.78 12.96
C ILE A 149 9.85 -16.16 11.54
N SER A 150 8.63 -16.67 11.35
CA SER A 150 8.17 -17.02 10.00
C SER A 150 8.13 -15.78 9.10
N ALA A 151 7.60 -14.65 9.58
CA ALA A 151 7.65 -13.38 8.88
C ALA A 151 9.07 -12.89 8.59
N LEU A 152 10.00 -13.01 9.54
CA LEU A 152 11.40 -12.62 9.38
C LEU A 152 12.10 -13.44 8.27
N LEU A 153 11.72 -14.70 8.13
CA LEU A 153 12.28 -15.65 7.15
C LEU A 153 11.53 -15.65 5.80
N SER A 154 10.46 -14.86 5.65
CA SER A 154 9.59 -14.86 4.47
C SER A 154 10.30 -14.55 3.14
N ARG A 155 11.35 -13.71 3.16
CA ARG A 155 12.17 -13.36 1.97
C ARG A 155 13.51 -14.09 1.92
N MET A 156 13.67 -15.16 2.70
CA MET A 156 14.89 -15.97 2.67
C MET A 156 15.26 -16.46 1.26
N PRO A 157 14.32 -16.94 0.42
CA PRO A 157 14.67 -17.36 -0.93
C PRO A 157 15.31 -16.26 -1.79
N GLU A 158 14.85 -15.01 -1.67
CA GLU A 158 15.43 -13.87 -2.40
C GLU A 158 16.83 -13.53 -1.90
N MET A 159 17.05 -13.55 -0.58
CA MET A 159 18.38 -13.31 -0.01
C MET A 159 19.39 -14.38 -0.46
N LEU A 160 18.97 -15.64 -0.50
CA LEU A 160 19.82 -16.75 -0.94
C LEU A 160 20.08 -16.72 -2.45
N GLU A 161 19.10 -16.33 -3.25
CA GLU A 161 19.26 -16.13 -4.70
C GLU A 161 20.33 -15.07 -5.00
N LEU A 162 20.26 -13.93 -4.31
CA LEU A 162 21.26 -12.86 -4.41
C LEU A 162 22.64 -13.32 -3.95
N LEU A 163 22.69 -14.04 -2.83
CA LEU A 163 23.95 -14.56 -2.31
C LEU A 163 24.59 -15.56 -3.27
N ALA A 164 23.84 -16.54 -3.77
CA ALA A 164 24.34 -17.55 -4.70
C ALA A 164 24.88 -16.92 -5.98
N HIS A 165 24.12 -15.99 -6.57
CA HIS A 165 24.45 -15.37 -7.85
C HIS A 165 25.86 -14.75 -7.88
N ASP A 166 26.26 -14.07 -6.81
CA ASP A 166 27.53 -13.34 -6.74
C ASP A 166 28.63 -14.10 -5.97
N SER A 167 28.30 -15.14 -5.18
CA SER A 167 29.30 -15.89 -4.41
C SER A 167 29.71 -17.23 -5.04
N ASP A 168 28.88 -17.82 -5.90
CA ASP A 168 29.12 -19.15 -6.46
C ASP A 168 28.52 -19.31 -7.87
N PRO A 169 29.35 -19.19 -8.93
CA PRO A 169 28.91 -19.37 -10.31
C PRO A 169 28.34 -20.76 -10.63
N SER A 170 28.61 -21.77 -9.79
CA SER A 170 28.12 -23.14 -9.96
C SER A 170 26.75 -23.39 -9.32
N ALA A 171 26.19 -22.39 -8.63
CA ALA A 171 24.91 -22.52 -7.96
C ALA A 171 23.77 -22.77 -8.97
N PRO A 172 22.81 -23.64 -8.65
CA PRO A 172 21.63 -23.84 -9.48
C PRO A 172 20.85 -22.52 -9.63
N HIS A 173 20.30 -22.26 -10.80
CA HIS A 173 19.53 -21.04 -11.05
C HIS A 173 18.13 -21.11 -10.44
N GLY A 174 17.61 -19.93 -10.08
CA GLY A 174 16.26 -19.74 -9.57
C GLY A 174 16.17 -19.78 -8.05
N LYS A 175 14.95 -19.95 -7.55
CA LYS A 175 14.62 -20.04 -6.12
C LYS A 175 13.41 -20.94 -5.91
N ASP A 176 13.11 -21.24 -4.65
CA ASP A 176 11.87 -21.91 -4.24
C ASP A 176 11.12 -21.04 -3.23
N HIS A 177 9.93 -21.48 -2.80
CA HIS A 177 9.14 -20.84 -1.77
C HIS A 177 9.79 -20.98 -0.39
N ALA A 178 9.53 -20.00 0.47
CA ALA A 178 10.10 -19.99 1.82
C ALA A 178 9.67 -21.23 2.64
N HIS A 179 8.41 -21.67 2.54
CA HIS A 179 7.94 -22.86 3.27
C HIS A 179 8.71 -24.13 2.88
N ALA A 180 9.01 -24.32 1.59
CA ALA A 180 9.77 -25.47 1.09
C ALA A 180 11.23 -25.43 1.55
N LEU A 181 11.84 -24.24 1.57
CA LEU A 181 13.18 -24.03 2.10
C LEU A 181 13.27 -24.33 3.60
N LEU A 182 12.30 -23.85 4.39
CA LEU A 182 12.20 -24.14 5.82
C LEU A 182 12.07 -25.64 6.09
N ALA A 183 11.24 -26.33 5.30
CA ALA A 183 11.10 -27.78 5.38
C ALA A 183 12.40 -28.52 5.03
N ALA A 184 13.11 -28.09 3.97
CA ALA A 184 14.41 -28.64 3.58
C ALA A 184 15.50 -28.44 4.66
N TRP A 185 15.36 -27.42 5.51
CA TRP A 185 16.22 -27.20 6.66
C TRP A 185 15.79 -27.93 7.93
N SER A 186 14.74 -28.75 7.86
CA SER A 186 14.15 -29.45 9.01
C SER A 186 13.71 -28.47 10.11
N LEU A 187 13.21 -27.30 9.70
CA LEU A 187 12.60 -26.36 10.64
C LEU A 187 11.18 -26.83 11.00
N PRO A 188 10.68 -26.46 12.20
CA PRO A 188 9.40 -26.96 12.70
C PRO A 188 8.25 -26.67 11.74
N GLN A 189 7.34 -27.63 11.56
CA GLN A 189 6.22 -27.50 10.63
C GLN A 189 5.30 -26.32 10.97
N SER A 190 5.23 -25.91 12.24
CA SER A 190 4.48 -24.73 12.65
C SER A 190 4.98 -23.44 11.98
N LEU A 191 6.29 -23.34 11.70
CA LEU A 191 6.87 -22.19 10.98
C LEU A 191 6.61 -22.27 9.47
N SER A 192 6.76 -23.45 8.87
CA SER A 192 6.54 -23.60 7.42
C SER A 192 5.07 -23.43 7.04
N ALA A 193 4.14 -23.91 7.90
CA ALA A 193 2.70 -23.76 7.71
C ALA A 193 2.24 -22.29 7.70
N LEU A 194 2.97 -21.39 8.40
CA LEU A 194 2.71 -19.95 8.40
C LEU A 194 3.19 -19.24 7.13
N LEU A 195 4.00 -19.91 6.30
CA LEU A 195 4.50 -19.40 5.01
C LEU A 195 3.92 -20.14 3.80
N SER A 196 2.93 -21.01 4.02
CA SER A 196 2.21 -21.66 2.93
C SER A 196 1.42 -20.61 2.13
N GLN A 197 1.38 -20.79 0.81
CA GLN A 197 0.58 -19.97 -0.11
C GLN A 197 -0.71 -20.67 -0.54
N GLU A 198 -0.98 -21.87 0.00
CA GLU A 198 -2.21 -22.62 -0.27
C GLU A 198 -3.38 -21.94 0.43
N THR A 199 -4.18 -21.20 -0.33
CA THR A 199 -5.30 -20.39 0.20
C THR A 199 -6.53 -21.21 0.55
N GLU A 200 -6.64 -22.44 0.05
CA GLU A 200 -7.75 -23.34 0.34
C GLU A 200 -7.69 -23.83 1.80
N ASN A 201 -8.76 -23.57 2.58
CA ASN A 201 -8.93 -24.03 3.96
C ASN A 201 -7.88 -23.52 4.98
N MET A 202 -7.27 -22.35 4.76
CA MET A 202 -6.37 -21.75 5.76
C MET A 202 -7.09 -21.49 7.09
N LEU A 203 -6.43 -21.85 8.20
CA LEU A 203 -6.89 -21.47 9.54
C LEU A 203 -6.76 -19.95 9.72
N PRO A 204 -7.62 -19.29 10.53
CA PRO A 204 -7.58 -17.84 10.72
C PRO A 204 -6.20 -17.28 11.13
N ARG A 205 -5.41 -18.06 11.87
CA ARG A 205 -4.02 -17.75 12.23
C ARG A 205 -3.12 -17.63 11.00
N GLN A 206 -3.22 -18.59 10.07
CA GLN A 206 -2.46 -18.62 8.82
C GLN A 206 -2.95 -17.52 7.87
N SER A 207 -4.27 -17.32 7.77
CA SER A 207 -4.86 -16.27 6.94
C SER A 207 -4.41 -14.87 7.39
N LEU A 208 -4.37 -14.61 8.70
CA LEU A 208 -3.88 -13.34 9.24
C LEU A 208 -2.40 -13.13 8.93
N GLN A 209 -1.58 -14.18 9.09
CA GLN A 209 -0.17 -14.14 8.74
C GLN A 209 0.00 -13.83 7.25
N TYR A 210 -0.65 -14.60 6.38
CA TYR A 210 -0.61 -14.43 4.93
C TYR A 210 -0.99 -13.00 4.51
N ALA A 211 -2.14 -12.50 4.99
CA ALA A 211 -2.60 -11.14 4.71
C ALA A 211 -1.60 -10.08 5.19
N THR A 212 -0.97 -10.29 6.36
CA THR A 212 0.06 -9.37 6.89
C THR A 212 1.32 -9.37 6.03
N LEU A 213 1.79 -10.53 5.56
CA LEU A 213 2.94 -10.64 4.66
C LEU A 213 2.67 -9.92 3.33
N GLN A 214 1.47 -10.10 2.77
CA GLN A 214 1.03 -9.42 1.55
C GLN A 214 0.96 -7.90 1.75
N LEU A 215 0.33 -7.45 2.85
CA LEU A 215 0.25 -6.04 3.18
C LEU A 215 1.64 -5.41 3.27
N ALA A 216 2.56 -5.99 4.04
CA ALA A 216 3.91 -5.45 4.19
C ALA A 216 4.69 -5.41 2.85
N HIS A 217 4.52 -6.42 1.99
CA HIS A 217 5.12 -6.43 0.66
C HIS A 217 4.59 -5.31 -0.24
N LEU A 218 3.27 -5.12 -0.26
CA LEU A 218 2.61 -4.13 -1.10
C LEU A 218 2.88 -2.70 -0.62
N LEU A 219 2.97 -2.47 0.69
CA LEU A 219 3.24 -1.15 1.27
C LEU A 219 4.58 -0.56 0.83
N ASP A 220 5.58 -1.36 0.44
CA ASP A 220 6.83 -0.82 -0.11
C ASP A 220 6.64 -0.17 -1.49
N ARG A 221 5.54 -0.48 -2.19
CA ARG A 221 5.21 0.04 -3.54
C ARG A 221 4.07 1.07 -3.54
N GLY A 222 3.47 1.33 -2.39
CA GLY A 222 2.40 2.31 -2.24
C GLY A 222 1.14 1.70 -1.63
N TRP A 223 0.47 2.45 -0.76
CA TRP A 223 -0.67 1.95 0.01
C TRP A 223 -1.99 1.90 -0.78
N TRP A 224 -2.05 2.57 -1.92
CA TRP A 224 -3.27 2.74 -2.74
C TRP A 224 -3.60 1.57 -3.66
N GLN A 225 -2.77 0.52 -3.65
CA GLN A 225 -2.95 -0.64 -4.49
C GLN A 225 -4.20 -1.43 -4.05
N PRO A 226 -4.98 -2.03 -4.98
CA PRO A 226 -6.14 -2.85 -4.63
C PRO A 226 -5.80 -3.98 -3.64
N GLY A 227 -4.64 -4.63 -3.82
CA GLY A 227 -4.18 -5.68 -2.91
C GLY A 227 -3.95 -5.21 -1.47
N VAL A 228 -3.68 -3.92 -1.24
CA VAL A 228 -3.60 -3.37 0.14
C VAL A 228 -4.99 -3.32 0.75
N ALA A 229 -5.99 -2.86 0.01
CA ALA A 229 -7.38 -2.84 0.48
C ALA A 229 -7.89 -4.28 0.73
N GLU A 230 -7.58 -5.23 -0.14
CA GLU A 230 -7.92 -6.64 0.05
C GLU A 230 -7.27 -7.21 1.32
N ALA A 231 -5.98 -6.98 1.52
CA ALA A 231 -5.28 -7.44 2.72
C ALA A 231 -5.84 -6.82 3.99
N LEU A 232 -6.12 -5.50 3.99
CA LEU A 232 -6.70 -4.81 5.14
C LEU A 232 -8.12 -5.32 5.47
N ASN A 233 -8.96 -5.58 4.46
CA ASN A 233 -10.29 -6.17 4.66
C ASN A 233 -10.20 -7.57 5.27
N ALA A 234 -9.33 -8.43 4.73
CA ALA A 234 -9.13 -9.78 5.26
C ALA A 234 -8.64 -9.76 6.72
N MET A 235 -7.71 -8.85 7.04
CA MET A 235 -7.23 -8.66 8.42
C MET A 235 -8.35 -8.17 9.34
N ALA A 236 -9.13 -7.18 8.90
CA ALA A 236 -10.24 -6.61 9.68
C ALA A 236 -11.32 -7.66 9.99
N GLU A 237 -11.66 -8.51 9.02
CA GLU A 237 -12.58 -9.63 9.20
C GLU A 237 -12.06 -10.65 10.24
N ILE A 238 -10.80 -11.07 10.13
CA ILE A 238 -10.19 -12.05 11.04
C ILE A 238 -10.04 -11.51 12.46
N LEU A 239 -9.74 -10.21 12.59
CA LEU A 239 -9.57 -9.51 13.87
C LEU A 239 -10.91 -9.04 14.46
N ASN A 240 -12.02 -9.16 13.72
CA ASN A 240 -13.34 -8.66 14.10
C ASN A 240 -13.31 -7.17 14.49
N THR A 241 -12.68 -6.36 13.64
CA THR A 241 -12.48 -4.91 13.84
C THR A 241 -12.72 -4.14 12.53
N SER A 242 -12.62 -2.81 12.54
CA SER A 242 -12.78 -2.01 11.33
C SER A 242 -11.49 -1.96 10.50
N VAL A 243 -11.63 -1.78 9.17
CA VAL A 243 -10.50 -1.53 8.26
C VAL A 243 -9.70 -0.30 8.70
N ASP A 244 -10.38 0.73 9.21
CA ASP A 244 -9.75 1.96 9.69
C ASP A 244 -8.86 1.68 10.92
N ASP A 245 -9.26 0.80 11.82
CA ASP A 245 -8.47 0.42 13.00
C ASP A 245 -7.18 -0.31 12.61
N VAL A 246 -7.29 -1.27 11.67
CA VAL A 246 -6.13 -1.98 11.11
C VAL A 246 -5.19 -0.99 10.41
N TRP A 247 -5.75 -0.06 9.63
CA TRP A 247 -4.99 0.96 8.92
C TRP A 247 -4.26 1.92 9.86
N GLN A 248 -4.94 2.45 10.87
CA GLN A 248 -4.32 3.35 11.86
C GLN A 248 -3.16 2.68 12.61
N ARG A 249 -3.29 1.39 12.94
CA ARG A 249 -2.22 0.63 13.56
C ARG A 249 -1.04 0.40 12.61
N THR A 250 -1.33 0.06 11.36
CA THR A 250 -0.33 -0.06 10.30
C THR A 250 0.45 1.25 10.12
N ASN A 251 -0.23 2.41 10.11
CA ASN A 251 0.39 3.73 10.02
C ASN A 251 1.32 4.02 11.20
N ARG A 252 0.87 3.70 12.41
CA ARG A 252 1.68 3.86 13.62
C ARG A 252 2.96 3.02 13.55
N LEU A 253 2.86 1.76 13.14
CA LEU A 253 4.00 0.87 12.96
C LEU A 253 4.97 1.39 11.90
N MET A 254 4.46 1.81 10.73
CA MET A 254 5.28 2.38 9.65
C MET A 254 6.09 3.59 10.15
N LEU A 255 5.45 4.52 10.86
CA LEU A 255 6.11 5.71 11.40
C LEU A 255 7.10 5.38 12.51
N GLN A 256 6.76 4.48 13.43
CA GLN A 256 7.67 4.03 14.50
C GLN A 256 8.91 3.34 13.91
N TYR A 257 8.71 2.46 12.93
CA TYR A 257 9.81 1.78 12.26
C TYR A 257 10.71 2.77 11.51
N ALA A 258 10.14 3.69 10.74
CA ALA A 258 10.91 4.71 10.00
C ALA A 258 11.74 5.62 10.93
N ARG A 259 11.25 5.89 12.15
CA ARG A 259 11.96 6.72 13.14
C ARG A 259 13.07 5.96 13.86
N ASN A 260 12.79 4.73 14.27
CA ASN A 260 13.58 4.02 15.28
C ASN A 260 14.49 2.94 14.70
N GLU A 261 14.34 2.54 13.43
CA GLU A 261 15.19 1.49 12.87
C GLU A 261 16.65 1.97 12.79
N PRO A 262 17.59 1.32 13.49
CA PRO A 262 18.96 1.79 13.61
C PRO A 262 19.75 1.65 12.30
N GLN A 263 19.38 0.66 11.48
CA GLN A 263 19.99 0.38 10.18
C GLN A 263 19.03 0.77 9.07
N LYS A 264 18.92 2.08 8.80
CA LYS A 264 18.06 2.59 7.72
C LYS A 264 18.61 2.16 6.37
N GLN A 265 17.94 1.19 5.74
CA GLN A 265 18.30 0.66 4.43
C GLN A 265 17.18 0.95 3.44
N GLY A 266 17.51 1.67 2.36
CA GLY A 266 16.53 2.16 1.41
C GLY A 266 15.51 3.12 2.03
N TRP A 267 14.35 3.23 1.39
CA TRP A 267 13.29 4.11 1.84
C TRP A 267 12.19 3.31 2.54
N PRO A 268 11.72 3.74 3.73
CA PRO A 268 10.68 3.02 4.47
C PRO A 268 9.31 3.14 3.80
N ALA A 269 8.42 2.16 3.99
CA ALA A 269 7.05 2.19 3.49
C ALA A 269 6.27 3.46 3.88
N ALA A 270 6.58 4.03 5.06
CA ALA A 270 6.03 5.30 5.54
C ALA A 270 6.19 6.48 4.55
N ARG A 271 7.16 6.41 3.61
CA ARG A 271 7.36 7.40 2.55
C ARG A 271 6.12 7.64 1.70
N TRP A 272 5.25 6.64 1.61
CA TRP A 272 4.06 6.67 0.77
C TRP A 272 2.84 7.26 1.49
N LEU A 273 2.90 7.45 2.82
CA LEU A 273 1.79 8.02 3.60
C LEU A 273 1.32 9.41 3.13
N PRO A 274 2.20 10.31 2.67
CA PRO A 274 1.78 11.60 2.13
C PRO A 274 1.10 11.49 0.76
N MET A 275 1.21 10.35 0.06
CA MET A 275 0.64 10.19 -1.27
C MET A 275 -0.85 9.90 -1.19
N LEU A 276 -1.62 10.46 -2.13
CA LEU A 276 -3.04 10.17 -2.32
C LEU A 276 -3.22 8.88 -3.15
N PRO A 277 -4.36 8.18 -3.00
CA PRO A 277 -4.63 7.00 -3.81
C PRO A 277 -4.91 7.36 -5.28
N GLY A 278 -4.28 6.64 -6.21
CA GLY A 278 -4.34 6.89 -7.67
C GLY A 278 -3.37 6.01 -8.47
N GLU A 279 -3.39 6.08 -9.80
CA GLU A 279 -2.37 5.43 -10.64
C GLU A 279 -1.10 6.29 -10.67
N TRP A 280 0.02 5.71 -10.21
CA TRP A 280 1.32 6.37 -10.16
C TRP A 280 2.31 5.65 -11.09
N PRO A 281 3.26 6.38 -11.71
CA PRO A 281 4.22 5.79 -12.63
C PRO A 281 5.06 4.73 -11.94
N GLN A 282 5.08 3.52 -12.50
CA GLN A 282 5.96 2.44 -12.02
C GLN A 282 7.42 2.82 -12.24
N PRO A 283 8.34 2.50 -11.31
CA PRO A 283 9.77 2.73 -11.51
C PRO A 283 10.24 1.96 -12.76
N VAL A 284 10.68 2.69 -13.78
CA VAL A 284 11.25 2.12 -15.00
C VAL A 284 12.48 1.29 -14.61
N ALA A 285 12.41 -0.03 -14.79
CA ALA A 285 13.59 -0.89 -14.67
C ALA A 285 14.66 -0.40 -15.65
N ALA A 286 15.93 -0.36 -15.21
CA ALA A 286 17.04 0.08 -16.04
C ALA A 286 17.03 -0.68 -17.39
N PRO A 287 17.18 0.02 -18.53
CA PRO A 287 17.02 -0.58 -19.84
C PRO A 287 18.11 -1.64 -20.06
N SER A 288 17.68 -2.86 -20.35
CA SER A 288 18.54 -3.82 -21.06
C SER A 288 18.79 -3.31 -22.49
N PRO A 289 19.97 -3.55 -23.09
CA PRO A 289 20.30 -3.02 -24.40
C PRO A 289 19.36 -3.58 -25.47
N VAL A 290 18.79 -2.67 -26.26
CA VAL A 290 17.85 -2.93 -27.34
C VAL A 290 18.58 -3.50 -28.56
N PRO A 291 18.05 -4.53 -29.24
CA PRO A 291 18.34 -4.73 -30.66
C PRO A 291 17.27 -4.04 -31.52
N ALA A 292 17.79 -3.20 -32.42
CA ALA A 292 17.28 -2.76 -33.72
C ALA A 292 15.76 -2.81 -34.03
N THR A 293 15.23 -1.59 -34.17
CA THR A 293 14.40 -1.13 -35.30
C THR A 293 13.10 -1.86 -35.59
N GLN A 294 11.99 -1.31 -35.09
CA GLN A 294 10.77 -1.22 -35.90
C GLN A 294 10.17 0.19 -35.82
N VAL A 295 9.75 0.63 -37.00
CA VAL A 295 9.39 1.98 -37.40
C VAL A 295 8.10 2.43 -36.72
N ALA A 296 8.11 3.65 -36.20
CA ALA A 296 6.94 4.32 -35.65
C ALA A 296 5.84 4.51 -36.71
N PRO A 297 4.55 4.41 -36.34
CA PRO A 297 3.52 5.25 -36.91
C PRO A 297 3.24 6.46 -36.01
N ALA A 298 2.82 7.53 -36.67
CA ALA A 298 2.53 8.88 -36.17
C ALA A 298 1.40 8.95 -35.11
N PRO A 299 1.22 10.09 -34.41
CA PRO A 299 0.45 10.16 -33.18
C PRO A 299 -1.06 10.08 -33.46
N ALA A 300 -1.75 9.21 -32.72
CA ALA A 300 -3.21 9.14 -32.75
C ALA A 300 -3.80 10.21 -31.80
N PRO A 301 -4.92 10.86 -32.20
CA PRO A 301 -5.59 11.90 -31.42
C PRO A 301 -6.28 11.30 -30.19
N VAL A 302 -6.33 12.08 -29.10
CA VAL A 302 -7.01 11.72 -27.85
C VAL A 302 -8.51 11.58 -28.11
N LEU A 303 -8.98 10.33 -28.16
CA LEU A 303 -10.39 9.99 -28.19
C LEU A 303 -10.92 9.95 -26.75
N ILE A 304 -11.92 10.76 -26.45
CA ILE A 304 -12.82 10.51 -25.32
C ILE A 304 -13.47 9.15 -25.59
N THR A 305 -13.02 8.10 -24.90
CA THR A 305 -13.65 6.78 -24.99
C THR A 305 -15.03 6.90 -24.33
N LYS A 306 -16.05 7.04 -25.19
CA LYS A 306 -17.48 7.14 -24.82
C LYS A 306 -17.91 6.11 -23.77
N ASP A 307 -17.23 4.98 -23.70
CA ASP A 307 -17.53 3.87 -22.79
C ASP A 307 -17.36 4.26 -21.31
N ILE A 308 -16.32 5.02 -20.94
CA ILE A 308 -16.08 5.38 -19.53
C ILE A 308 -17.10 6.39 -19.04
N LEU A 309 -17.37 7.44 -19.82
CA LEU A 309 -18.36 8.45 -19.47
C LEU A 309 -19.76 7.83 -19.34
N ALA A 310 -20.15 6.98 -20.29
CA ALA A 310 -21.42 6.28 -20.24
C ALA A 310 -21.55 5.40 -18.99
N GLU A 311 -20.51 4.61 -18.66
CA GLU A 311 -20.47 3.76 -17.47
C GLU A 311 -20.63 4.60 -16.18
N ARG A 312 -19.88 5.70 -16.05
CA ARG A 312 -19.94 6.56 -14.85
C ARG A 312 -21.29 7.27 -14.71
N MET A 313 -21.89 7.71 -15.81
CA MET A 313 -23.22 8.32 -15.81
C MET A 313 -24.30 7.30 -15.48
N GLN A 314 -24.16 6.06 -15.94
CA GLN A 314 -25.08 4.97 -15.60
C GLN A 314 -24.98 4.60 -14.12
N ALA A 315 -23.77 4.53 -13.55
CA ALA A 315 -23.57 4.29 -12.12
C ALA A 315 -24.20 5.39 -11.25
N LEU A 316 -24.02 6.66 -11.63
CA LEU A 316 -24.65 7.80 -10.95
C LEU A 316 -26.18 7.74 -11.05
N HIS A 317 -26.72 7.40 -12.22
CA HIS A 317 -28.16 7.25 -12.41
C HIS A 317 -28.73 6.13 -11.54
N LEU A 318 -28.08 4.96 -11.53
CA LEU A 318 -28.49 3.79 -10.74
C LEU A 318 -28.44 4.07 -9.24
N ALA A 319 -27.40 4.76 -8.75
CA ALA A 319 -27.31 5.15 -7.35
C ALA A 319 -28.47 6.08 -6.95
N GLY A 320 -28.86 7.01 -7.83
CA GLY A 320 -30.01 7.86 -7.63
C GLY A 320 -31.33 7.11 -7.56
N THR A 321 -31.56 6.14 -8.45
CA THR A 321 -32.80 5.33 -8.45
C THR A 321 -32.87 4.36 -7.28
N GLN A 322 -31.72 3.89 -6.78
CA GLN A 322 -31.62 3.01 -5.61
C GLN A 322 -31.69 3.77 -4.27
N GLY A 323 -31.78 5.11 -4.28
CA GLY A 323 -31.82 5.92 -3.06
C GLY A 323 -30.51 5.92 -2.27
N ALA A 324 -29.37 5.83 -2.97
CA ALA A 324 -28.05 5.87 -2.36
C ALA A 324 -27.85 7.15 -1.51
N PRO A 325 -27.07 7.09 -0.43
CA PRO A 325 -26.82 8.24 0.43
C PRO A 325 -26.16 9.40 -0.33
N ALA A 326 -26.45 10.64 0.08
CA ALA A 326 -26.01 11.85 -0.61
C ALA A 326 -24.48 11.91 -0.82
N ASN A 327 -23.69 11.43 0.14
CA ASN A 327 -22.23 11.34 0.01
C ASN A 327 -21.81 10.45 -1.18
N GLN A 328 -22.45 9.29 -1.36
CA GLN A 328 -22.18 8.36 -2.46
C GLN A 328 -22.58 8.97 -3.81
N ILE A 329 -23.75 9.62 -3.89
CA ILE A 329 -24.18 10.34 -5.10
C ILE A 329 -23.14 11.40 -5.49
N MET A 330 -22.65 12.17 -4.51
CA MET A 330 -21.64 13.21 -4.73
C MET A 330 -20.31 12.62 -5.18
N THR A 331 -19.87 11.50 -4.59
CA THR A 331 -18.66 10.77 -5.04
C THR A 331 -18.80 10.29 -6.49
N LEU A 332 -19.96 9.74 -6.87
CA LEU A 332 -20.21 9.28 -8.23
C LEU A 332 -20.27 10.45 -9.23
N ALA A 333 -20.84 11.59 -8.84
CA ALA A 333 -20.84 12.82 -9.64
C ALA A 333 -19.42 13.35 -9.88
N VAL A 334 -18.57 13.37 -8.84
CA VAL A 334 -17.14 13.70 -8.97
C VAL A 334 -16.45 12.76 -9.94
N ARG A 335 -16.66 11.44 -9.83
CA ARG A 335 -16.04 10.47 -10.74
C ARG A 335 -16.50 10.64 -12.18
N ALA A 336 -17.79 10.90 -12.41
CA ALA A 336 -18.30 11.17 -13.76
C ALA A 336 -17.66 12.42 -14.38
N LEU A 337 -17.46 13.48 -13.58
CA LEU A 337 -16.78 14.70 -14.02
C LEU A 337 -15.27 14.50 -14.23
N ALA A 338 -14.58 13.81 -13.32
CA ALA A 338 -13.14 13.65 -13.37
C ALA A 338 -12.70 12.59 -14.39
N GLU A 339 -13.24 11.37 -14.29
CA GLU A 339 -12.83 10.23 -15.10
C GLU A 339 -13.59 10.19 -16.43
N GLY A 340 -14.88 10.51 -16.43
CA GLY A 340 -15.71 10.47 -17.63
C GLY A 340 -15.50 11.68 -18.54
N LEU A 341 -15.40 12.88 -17.94
CA LEU A 341 -15.34 14.15 -18.68
C LEU A 341 -13.94 14.79 -18.69
N GLY A 342 -13.01 14.28 -17.89
CA GLY A 342 -11.64 14.79 -17.79
C GLY A 342 -11.53 16.15 -17.08
N MET A 343 -12.52 16.55 -16.28
CA MET A 343 -12.42 17.76 -15.45
C MET A 343 -11.34 17.56 -14.39
N ARG A 344 -10.48 18.57 -14.20
CA ARG A 344 -9.31 18.43 -13.32
C ARG A 344 -9.58 18.97 -11.94
N ARG A 345 -10.14 20.17 -11.84
CA ARG A 345 -10.54 20.77 -10.58
C ARG A 345 -12.05 20.77 -10.50
N ILE A 346 -12.60 20.15 -9.46
CA ILE A 346 -14.05 20.08 -9.23
C ILE A 346 -14.33 20.52 -7.79
N LEU A 347 -15.29 21.43 -7.62
CA LEU A 347 -15.76 21.90 -6.33
C LEU A 347 -17.27 21.68 -6.22
N PHE A 348 -17.70 21.22 -5.04
CA PHE A 348 -19.09 21.36 -4.63
C PHE A 348 -19.15 22.38 -3.50
N ALA A 349 -19.70 23.55 -3.82
CA ALA A 349 -19.96 24.61 -2.87
C ALA A 349 -21.39 24.49 -2.35
N LEU A 350 -21.57 24.18 -1.07
CA LEU A 350 -22.89 24.01 -0.47
C LEU A 350 -23.36 25.31 0.17
N LEU A 351 -24.68 25.57 0.06
CA LEU A 351 -25.34 26.70 0.69
C LEU A 351 -25.31 26.54 2.23
N VAL A 352 -24.80 27.55 2.92
CA VAL A 352 -24.80 27.67 4.37
C VAL A 352 -25.88 28.66 4.76
N ALA A 353 -27.04 28.14 5.18
CA ALA A 353 -28.24 28.95 5.41
C ALA A 353 -28.04 30.10 6.43
N GLY A 354 -27.21 29.90 7.47
CA GLY A 354 -26.95 30.92 8.49
C GLY A 354 -26.06 32.09 8.03
N GLU A 355 -25.35 31.93 6.91
CA GLU A 355 -24.41 32.95 6.39
C GLU A 355 -24.86 33.52 5.04
N ASN A 356 -25.99 33.05 4.51
CA ASN A 356 -26.45 33.35 3.14
C ASN A 356 -25.30 33.26 2.10
N ALA A 357 -24.51 32.20 2.19
CA ALA A 357 -23.29 32.04 1.41
C ALA A 357 -23.11 30.61 0.92
N VAL A 358 -22.42 30.41 -0.20
CA VAL A 358 -21.94 29.10 -0.62
C VAL A 358 -20.48 28.91 -0.18
N LYS A 359 -20.18 27.74 0.38
CA LYS A 359 -18.83 27.35 0.82
C LYS A 359 -18.43 26.05 0.16
N ALA A 360 -17.20 25.97 -0.37
CA ALA A 360 -16.62 24.71 -0.80
C ALA A 360 -16.64 23.70 0.37
N ARG A 361 -17.31 22.57 0.14
CA ARG A 361 -17.37 21.45 1.10
C ARG A 361 -16.71 20.20 0.55
N PHE A 362 -16.73 20.04 -0.77
CA PHE A 362 -15.99 18.99 -1.45
C PHE A 362 -15.11 19.64 -2.51
N ALA A 363 -13.87 19.17 -2.58
CA ALA A 363 -12.89 19.56 -3.57
C ALA A 363 -12.22 18.29 -4.11
N HIS A 364 -12.08 18.20 -5.42
CA HIS A 364 -11.40 17.12 -6.10
C HIS A 364 -10.42 17.69 -7.13
N GLY A 365 -9.20 17.15 -7.14
CA GLY A 365 -8.10 17.61 -7.99
C GLY A 365 -7.62 19.04 -7.71
N ILE A 366 -7.87 19.55 -6.50
CA ILE A 366 -7.41 20.87 -6.04
C ILE A 366 -6.42 20.70 -4.88
N GLU A 367 -5.23 21.27 -5.04
CA GLU A 367 -4.14 21.22 -4.07
C GLU A 367 -4.53 21.81 -2.70
N PRO A 368 -4.02 21.29 -1.56
CA PRO A 368 -4.38 21.78 -0.23
C PRO A 368 -4.14 23.29 0.02
N SER A 369 -3.14 23.88 -0.65
CA SER A 369 -2.80 25.30 -0.55
C SER A 369 -3.52 26.19 -1.57
N ASP A 370 -4.27 25.62 -2.51
CA ASP A 370 -4.98 26.37 -3.53
C ASP A 370 -6.18 27.12 -2.89
N PRO A 371 -6.31 28.44 -3.11
CA PRO A 371 -7.38 29.24 -2.53
C PRO A 371 -8.79 28.77 -2.93
N ALA A 372 -8.93 28.04 -4.04
CA ALA A 372 -10.20 27.46 -4.48
C ALA A 372 -10.82 26.51 -3.44
N ARG A 373 -10.03 25.86 -2.57
CA ARG A 373 -10.57 24.98 -1.50
C ARG A 373 -11.28 25.75 -0.41
N GLN A 374 -10.92 27.02 -0.23
CA GLN A 374 -11.53 27.92 0.75
C GLN A 374 -12.60 28.79 0.10
N LEU A 375 -13.09 28.41 -1.09
CA LEU A 375 -14.08 29.17 -1.83
C LEU A 375 -15.28 29.50 -0.94
N HIS A 376 -15.46 30.79 -0.71
CA HIS A 376 -16.53 31.33 0.11
C HIS A 376 -17.12 32.55 -0.57
N ILE A 377 -18.39 32.44 -0.97
CA ILE A 377 -19.06 33.44 -1.77
C ILE A 377 -20.37 33.78 -1.08
N LYS A 378 -20.49 35.04 -0.65
CA LYS A 378 -21.74 35.58 -0.10
C LYS A 378 -22.75 35.77 -1.21
N LEU A 379 -24.02 35.51 -0.91
CA LEU A 379 -25.13 35.66 -1.86
C LEU A 379 -25.96 36.92 -1.60
N ASP A 380 -25.41 37.89 -0.87
CA ASP A 380 -26.10 39.13 -0.47
C ASP A 380 -26.23 40.12 -1.64
N GLU A 381 -25.30 40.07 -2.59
CA GLU A 381 -25.26 40.97 -3.77
C GLU A 381 -25.63 40.23 -5.07
N PRO A 382 -26.29 40.91 -6.03
CA PRO A 382 -26.64 40.30 -7.31
C PRO A 382 -25.40 40.10 -8.19
N HIS A 383 -25.05 38.84 -8.45
CA HIS A 383 -23.96 38.41 -9.32
C HIS A 383 -24.34 37.10 -10.03
N LEU A 384 -23.46 36.59 -10.88
CA LEU A 384 -23.73 35.43 -11.73
C LEU A 384 -24.11 34.18 -10.91
N LEU A 385 -23.38 33.91 -9.81
CA LEU A 385 -23.69 32.78 -8.94
C LEU A 385 -24.98 32.95 -8.12
N THR A 386 -25.40 34.16 -7.71
CA THR A 386 -26.74 34.33 -7.08
C THR A 386 -27.84 34.05 -8.09
N ARG A 387 -27.66 34.42 -9.37
CA ARG A 387 -28.59 34.02 -10.43
C ARG A 387 -28.64 32.51 -10.65
N LEU A 388 -27.51 31.79 -10.57
CA LEU A 388 -27.49 30.32 -10.58
C LEU A 388 -28.31 29.73 -9.44
N MET A 389 -28.32 30.36 -8.26
CA MET A 389 -29.07 29.88 -7.10
C MET A 389 -30.58 30.10 -7.18
N LEU A 390 -31.08 30.92 -8.12
CA LEU A 390 -32.51 31.17 -8.31
C LEU A 390 -33.23 30.04 -9.04
N LYS A 391 -32.55 29.37 -9.97
CA LYS A 391 -33.11 28.27 -10.77
C LYS A 391 -32.02 27.32 -11.21
N GLN A 392 -32.36 26.05 -11.38
CA GLN A 392 -31.42 25.03 -11.83
C GLN A 392 -30.91 25.36 -13.25
N GLN A 393 -29.67 25.84 -13.36
CA GLN A 393 -29.07 26.24 -14.62
C GLN A 393 -27.54 26.07 -14.57
N SER A 394 -26.94 25.93 -15.76
CA SER A 394 -25.50 25.83 -15.95
C SER A 394 -24.98 27.03 -16.74
N ILE A 395 -23.72 27.36 -16.51
CA ILE A 395 -22.94 28.33 -17.27
C ILE A 395 -21.62 27.69 -17.68
N TRP A 396 -21.08 28.15 -18.80
CA TRP A 396 -19.71 27.92 -19.21
C TRP A 396 -19.12 29.28 -19.56
N LEU A 397 -18.12 29.68 -18.80
CA LEU A 397 -17.36 30.89 -19.05
C LEU A 397 -16.14 30.52 -19.89
N ASN A 398 -16.07 31.10 -21.08
CA ASN A 398 -14.99 30.90 -22.04
C ASN A 398 -14.52 32.23 -22.64
N SER A 399 -13.44 32.18 -23.41
CA SER A 399 -12.89 33.36 -24.09
C SER A 399 -13.92 34.12 -24.94
N GLY A 400 -14.89 33.44 -25.55
CA GLY A 400 -15.91 34.06 -26.41
C GLY A 400 -17.04 34.81 -25.69
N ASN A 401 -17.23 34.57 -24.38
CA ASN A 401 -18.28 35.24 -23.60
C ASN A 401 -17.76 35.95 -22.33
N ALA A 402 -16.46 35.87 -22.06
CA ALA A 402 -15.80 36.47 -20.90
C ALA A 402 -16.11 37.97 -20.77
N GLU A 403 -16.05 38.76 -21.84
CA GLU A 403 -16.32 40.22 -21.78
C GLU A 403 -17.70 40.55 -21.17
N SER A 404 -18.69 39.68 -21.39
CA SER A 404 -20.05 39.85 -20.87
C SER A 404 -20.26 39.26 -19.47
N LEU A 405 -19.62 38.11 -19.17
CA LEU A 405 -19.88 37.34 -17.95
C LEU A 405 -18.89 37.65 -16.82
N GLU A 406 -17.66 38.05 -17.15
CA GLU A 406 -16.61 38.38 -16.19
C GLU A 406 -17.02 39.52 -15.23
N PRO A 407 -17.64 40.63 -15.70
CA PRO A 407 -18.11 41.71 -14.81
C PRO A 407 -19.24 41.27 -13.87
N MET A 408 -19.90 40.16 -14.18
CA MET A 408 -20.98 39.61 -13.37
C MET A 408 -20.48 38.63 -12.31
N LEU A 409 -19.19 38.28 -12.28
CA LEU A 409 -18.63 37.40 -11.25
C LEU A 409 -18.53 38.13 -9.89
N PRO A 410 -18.61 37.41 -8.76
CA PRO A 410 -18.36 37.99 -7.45
C PRO A 410 -16.95 38.57 -7.34
N ALA A 411 -16.81 39.65 -6.57
CA ALA A 411 -15.50 40.21 -6.26
C ALA A 411 -14.59 39.16 -5.58
N GLY A 412 -13.32 39.08 -6.01
CA GLY A 412 -12.34 38.12 -5.48
C GLY A 412 -12.52 36.67 -5.95
N PHE A 413 -13.55 36.36 -6.75
CA PHE A 413 -13.77 34.99 -7.26
C PHE A 413 -12.59 34.49 -8.09
N ARG A 414 -12.02 35.34 -8.95
CA ARG A 414 -10.85 35.01 -9.79
C ARG A 414 -9.56 34.83 -9.02
N ASP A 415 -9.42 35.45 -7.85
CA ASP A 415 -8.26 35.22 -6.98
C ASP A 415 -8.32 33.83 -6.34
N GLN A 416 -9.53 33.27 -6.21
CA GLN A 416 -9.74 31.94 -5.64
C GLN A 416 -9.69 30.83 -6.68
N VAL A 417 -10.35 31.00 -7.83
CA VAL A 417 -10.44 29.92 -8.85
C VAL A 417 -9.56 30.15 -10.08
N GLY A 418 -8.80 31.25 -10.16
CA GLY A 418 -7.95 31.55 -11.33
C GLY A 418 -8.73 32.05 -12.55
N LYS A 419 -7.99 32.38 -13.62
CA LYS A 419 -8.50 33.08 -14.82
C LYS A 419 -8.90 32.19 -16.00
N GLU A 420 -8.79 30.87 -15.84
CA GLU A 420 -9.10 29.93 -16.93
C GLU A 420 -10.62 29.76 -17.14
N GLU A 421 -10.97 29.08 -18.24
CA GLU A 421 -12.35 28.74 -18.57
C GLU A 421 -12.92 27.73 -17.57
N PHE A 422 -14.20 27.87 -17.22
CA PHE A 422 -14.83 26.97 -16.26
C PHE A 422 -16.32 26.77 -16.55
N CYS A 423 -16.84 25.66 -16.04
CA CYS A 423 -18.25 25.34 -16.00
C CYS A 423 -18.76 25.46 -14.56
N ALA A 424 -19.96 26.01 -14.38
CA ALA A 424 -20.64 26.00 -13.09
C ALA A 424 -22.12 25.68 -13.26
N MET A 425 -22.71 24.96 -12.31
CA MET A 425 -24.13 24.60 -12.34
C MET A 425 -24.70 24.54 -10.93
N SER A 426 -25.91 25.07 -10.75
CA SER A 426 -26.63 24.96 -9.49
C SER A 426 -27.25 23.57 -9.30
N ILE A 427 -27.21 23.10 -8.05
CA ILE A 427 -27.78 21.83 -7.60
C ILE A 427 -29.00 22.10 -6.75
N PHE A 428 -30.10 21.47 -7.14
CA PHE A 428 -31.39 21.57 -6.49
C PHE A 428 -31.80 20.20 -5.97
N VAL A 429 -32.41 20.20 -4.79
CA VAL A 429 -33.07 19.03 -4.20
C VAL A 429 -34.54 19.39 -4.04
N GLY A 430 -35.38 18.82 -4.90
CA GLY A 430 -36.73 19.37 -5.14
C GLY A 430 -36.65 20.83 -5.63
N ASP A 431 -37.42 21.72 -5.01
CA ASP A 431 -37.44 23.15 -5.34
C ASP A 431 -36.38 23.98 -4.57
N LYS A 432 -35.56 23.33 -3.72
CA LYS A 432 -34.59 24.02 -2.87
C LYS A 432 -33.19 23.99 -3.48
N ALA A 433 -32.58 25.16 -3.66
CA ALA A 433 -31.17 25.28 -4.04
C ALA A 433 -30.27 24.82 -2.88
N VAL A 434 -29.38 23.86 -3.16
CA VAL A 434 -28.48 23.25 -2.16
C VAL A 434 -27.04 23.68 -2.36
N GLY A 435 -26.63 24.02 -3.58
CA GLY A 435 -25.26 24.44 -3.84
C GLY A 435 -24.94 24.63 -5.31
N ILE A 436 -23.66 24.78 -5.60
CA ILE A 436 -23.10 24.94 -6.94
C ILE A 436 -21.99 23.93 -7.14
N ILE A 437 -22.02 23.22 -8.27
CA ILE A 437 -20.87 22.50 -8.81
C ILE A 437 -20.06 23.47 -9.66
N TYR A 438 -18.77 23.53 -9.42
CA TYR A 438 -17.80 24.22 -10.26
C TYR A 438 -16.80 23.20 -10.80
N ALA A 439 -16.43 23.31 -12.08
CA ALA A 439 -15.39 22.48 -12.65
C ALA A 439 -14.58 23.22 -13.73
N ASP A 440 -13.27 22.98 -13.76
CA ASP A 440 -12.38 23.46 -14.81
C ASP A 440 -11.33 22.39 -15.19
N ARG A 441 -10.50 22.73 -16.18
CA ARG A 441 -9.41 21.89 -16.68
C ARG A 441 -8.05 22.55 -16.51
N GLN A 442 -7.80 23.19 -15.36
CA GLN A 442 -6.58 23.97 -15.16
C GLN A 442 -5.31 23.22 -15.59
N GLY A 443 -4.49 23.87 -16.42
CA GLY A 443 -3.26 23.30 -16.98
C GLY A 443 -3.46 22.18 -18.02
N GLY A 444 -4.67 22.04 -18.57
CA GLY A 444 -5.06 21.03 -19.56
C GLY A 444 -5.63 21.60 -20.85
N ASP A 445 -6.22 20.72 -21.67
CA ASP A 445 -6.89 21.14 -22.90
C ASP A 445 -8.12 22.00 -22.63
N HIS A 446 -8.46 22.85 -23.59
CA HIS A 446 -9.60 23.77 -23.50
C HIS A 446 -10.93 23.02 -23.41
N LEU A 447 -11.93 23.67 -22.80
CA LEU A 447 -13.28 23.14 -22.77
C LEU A 447 -13.90 23.22 -24.17
N ALA A 448 -14.67 22.21 -24.53
CA ALA A 448 -15.39 22.13 -25.80
C ALA A 448 -16.89 22.01 -25.51
N ASP A 449 -17.74 22.28 -26.51
CA ASP A 449 -19.19 22.16 -26.36
C ASP A 449 -19.63 20.79 -25.85
N THR A 450 -18.98 19.71 -26.31
CA THR A 450 -19.24 18.35 -25.84
C THR A 450 -18.95 18.19 -24.35
N HIS A 451 -17.89 18.83 -23.84
CA HIS A 451 -17.59 18.84 -22.42
C HIS A 451 -18.70 19.54 -21.63
N TYR A 452 -19.14 20.70 -22.11
CA TYR A 452 -20.18 21.47 -21.44
C TYR A 452 -21.54 20.76 -21.42
N GLN A 453 -21.96 20.12 -22.52
CA GLN A 453 -23.23 19.39 -22.57
C GLN A 453 -23.25 18.21 -21.58
N HIS A 454 -22.17 17.43 -21.50
CA HIS A 454 -22.10 16.33 -20.54
C HIS A 454 -21.94 16.83 -19.09
N PHE A 455 -21.23 17.93 -18.85
CA PHE A 455 -21.18 18.57 -17.54
C PHE A 455 -22.59 18.90 -17.04
N LYS A 456 -23.41 19.53 -17.91
CA LYS A 456 -24.81 19.84 -17.62
C LYS A 456 -25.60 18.57 -17.34
N GLN A 457 -25.43 17.52 -18.14
CA GLN A 457 -26.13 16.24 -17.93
C GLN A 457 -25.76 15.58 -16.59
N ILE A 458 -24.49 15.59 -16.21
CA ILE A 458 -24.03 15.08 -14.90
C ILE A 458 -24.62 15.90 -13.75
N GLY A 459 -24.63 17.23 -13.84
CA GLY A 459 -25.25 18.09 -12.83
C GLY A 459 -26.76 17.88 -12.68
N LEU A 460 -27.47 17.65 -13.79
CA LEU A 460 -28.90 17.28 -13.79
C LEU A 460 -29.12 15.92 -13.11
N LEU A 461 -28.32 14.89 -13.44
CA LEU A 461 -28.40 13.57 -12.82
C LEU A 461 -28.12 13.63 -11.32
N THR A 462 -27.11 14.42 -10.92
CA THR A 462 -26.76 14.62 -9.52
C THR A 462 -27.92 15.24 -8.74
N SER A 463 -28.54 16.30 -9.29
CA SER A 463 -29.70 16.96 -8.65
C SER A 463 -30.90 16.00 -8.49
N ARG A 464 -31.19 15.20 -9.53
CA ARG A 464 -32.25 14.20 -9.48
C ARG A 464 -31.96 13.12 -8.45
N ALA A 465 -30.75 12.57 -8.45
CA ALA A 465 -30.33 11.54 -7.52
C ALA A 465 -30.45 12.01 -6.07
N LEU A 466 -30.01 13.24 -5.77
CA LEU A 466 -30.13 13.83 -4.42
C LEU A 466 -31.59 14.08 -4.02
N SER A 467 -32.50 14.28 -4.98
CA SER A 467 -33.93 14.46 -4.71
C SER A 467 -34.66 13.15 -4.37
N HIS A 468 -34.11 12.00 -4.76
CA HIS A 468 -34.68 10.67 -4.45
C HIS A 468 -34.30 10.13 -3.08
N HIS A 469 -33.37 10.78 -2.37
CA HIS A 469 -33.08 10.45 -0.98
C HIS A 469 -34.22 10.94 -0.09
N PRO A 470 -34.92 10.08 0.68
CA PRO A 470 -35.89 10.56 1.65
C PRO A 470 -35.16 11.43 2.66
N ALA A 471 -35.59 12.69 2.77
CA ALA A 471 -35.06 13.62 3.75
C ALA A 471 -35.18 12.96 5.14
N GLN A 472 -34.05 12.69 5.78
CA GLN A 472 -34.04 12.48 7.22
C GLN A 472 -34.45 13.81 7.86
N HIS A 473 -35.75 13.94 8.13
CA HIS A 473 -36.24 14.87 9.13
C HIS A 473 -35.68 14.43 10.47
N ARG A 474 -34.64 15.12 10.94
CA ARG A 474 -34.59 15.77 12.27
C ARG A 474 -33.28 16.53 12.46
#